data_AF-A0A2S6RW95-F1
#
_entry.id   AF-A0A2S6RW95-F1
#
_cell.length_a   1.000
_cell.length_b   1.000
_cell.length_c   1.000
_cell.angle_alpha   90.00
_cell.angle_beta   90.00
_cell.angle_gamma   90.00
#
_symmetry.space_group_name_H-M   'P 1'
#
loop_
_entity.id
_entity.type
_entity.pdbx_description
1 polymer ?
#
loop_
_entity_poly.entity_id
_entity_poly.type
_entity_poly.pdbx_seq_one_letter_code
_entity_poly.pdbx_strand_id
1 'polypeptide(L)'
;MRFGFGIAVVVVFLAAFTSVPVTAAEIMTLKASEGRFKVTFYPDYFLFLKGLDASGIKTAWVDKEYYAVLDLHEGPEAGQSVIVTLKRSSDRSPQPEWCKTEGGENFSGLGITCLKGDEDFTEQLRFKVTAKYADSAANLPAELQNRTWAEYPEMPGRREFEVLGSFDFHIVLN
;
A
#
# COMPACT_ATOMS: atom_id res chain seq x y z
N MET A 1 4.55 66.05 -45.91
CA MET A 1 3.18 65.79 -45.40
C MET A 1 2.66 64.58 -46.17
N ARG A 2 2.25 63.42 -45.64
CA ARG A 2 2.01 62.84 -44.31
C ARG A 2 2.26 61.32 -44.49
N PHE A 3 3.15 60.71 -43.70
CA PHE A 3 3.25 59.24 -43.61
C PHE A 3 2.25 58.76 -42.57
N GLY A 4 1.28 57.94 -42.98
CA GLY A 4 0.27 57.35 -42.10
C GLY A 4 0.86 56.18 -41.32
N PHE A 5 0.90 56.32 -40.00
CA PHE A 5 1.20 55.26 -39.04
C PHE A 5 0.05 54.24 -39.02
N GLY A 6 0.35 52.97 -39.29
CA GLY A 6 -0.51 51.84 -39.00
C GLY A 6 0.27 50.82 -38.17
N ILE A 7 0.17 50.93 -36.86
CA ILE A 7 0.76 49.98 -35.89
C ILE A 7 -0.08 48.71 -35.92
N ALA A 8 0.47 47.61 -36.44
CA ALA A 8 -0.10 46.29 -36.29
C ALA A 8 0.52 45.64 -35.03
N VAL A 9 -0.30 45.57 -33.97
CA VAL A 9 0.02 44.90 -32.71
C VAL A 9 0.04 43.38 -32.95
N VAL A 10 1.22 42.76 -32.86
CA VAL A 10 1.33 41.30 -32.82
C VAL A 10 1.07 40.85 -31.38
N VAL A 11 -0.09 40.23 -31.18
CA VAL A 11 -0.53 39.64 -29.93
C VAL A 11 0.36 38.43 -29.62
N VAL A 12 1.11 38.50 -28.52
CA VAL A 12 1.85 37.36 -27.96
C VAL A 12 0.83 36.39 -27.37
N PHE A 13 0.69 35.21 -27.97
CA PHE A 13 -0.02 34.09 -27.38
C PHE A 13 0.83 33.54 -26.21
N LEU A 14 0.54 33.98 -24.99
CA LEU A 14 0.96 33.27 -23.78
C LEU A 14 0.09 32.01 -23.69
N ALA A 15 0.66 30.85 -24.01
CA ALA A 15 0.04 29.58 -23.66
C ALA A 15 0.04 29.45 -22.13
N ALA A 16 -1.08 29.81 -21.51
CA ALA A 16 -1.36 29.44 -20.13
C ALA A 16 -1.49 27.91 -20.12
N PHE A 17 -0.42 27.21 -19.73
CA PHE A 17 -0.54 25.85 -19.24
C PHE A 17 -1.41 25.93 -17.98
N THR A 18 -2.71 25.72 -18.13
CA THR A 18 -3.57 25.38 -17.01
C THR A 18 -3.04 24.07 -16.47
N SER A 19 -2.24 24.14 -15.41
CA SER A 19 -1.91 22.98 -14.60
C SER A 19 -3.24 22.38 -14.18
N VAL A 20 -3.62 21.28 -14.84
CA VAL A 20 -4.69 20.42 -14.34
C VAL A 20 -4.27 20.07 -12.92
N PRO A 21 -5.11 20.28 -11.89
CA PRO A 21 -4.78 19.77 -10.58
C PRO A 21 -4.63 18.26 -10.77
N VAL A 22 -3.39 17.76 -10.65
CA VAL A 22 -3.18 16.35 -10.37
C VAL A 22 -3.95 16.15 -9.08
N THR A 23 -5.09 15.47 -9.17
CA THR A 23 -5.87 15.10 -7.99
C THR A 23 -4.90 14.32 -7.12
N ALA A 24 -4.42 14.96 -6.04
CA ALA A 24 -3.50 14.33 -5.11
C ALA A 24 -4.09 12.97 -4.74
N ALA A 25 -3.28 11.92 -4.83
CA ALA A 25 -3.82 10.62 -4.53
C ALA A 25 -4.17 10.52 -3.06
N GLU A 26 -5.40 10.12 -2.79
CA GLU A 26 -5.84 9.80 -1.45
C GLU A 26 -5.10 8.54 -1.01
N ILE A 27 -4.14 8.73 -0.11
CA ILE A 27 -3.30 7.64 0.40
C ILE A 27 -3.68 7.40 1.86
N MET A 28 -4.26 6.24 2.13
CA MET A 28 -4.47 5.74 3.48
C MET A 28 -3.17 5.10 3.96
N THR A 29 -2.67 5.50 5.13
CA THR A 29 -1.46 4.91 5.72
C THR A 29 -1.80 4.18 7.00
N LEU A 30 -1.48 2.89 7.06
CA LEU A 30 -1.57 2.07 8.27
C LEU A 30 -0.16 1.85 8.83
N LYS A 31 0.07 2.30 10.06
CA LYS A 31 1.38 2.20 10.72
C LYS A 31 1.40 0.99 11.64
N ALA A 32 2.08 -0.07 11.25
CA ALA A 32 2.17 -1.30 12.03
C ALA A 32 3.47 -1.33 12.83
N SER A 33 3.40 -1.71 14.10
CA SER A 33 4.60 -1.91 14.93
C SER A 33 5.30 -3.22 14.62
N GLU A 34 4.55 -4.20 14.10
CA GLU A 34 5.02 -5.53 13.74
C GLU A 34 4.07 -6.10 12.67
N GLY A 35 4.55 -7.00 11.85
CA GLY A 35 3.67 -7.78 10.98
C GLY A 35 4.28 -9.06 10.48
N ARG A 36 3.58 -9.69 9.55
CA ARG A 36 4.06 -10.91 8.88
C ARG A 36 3.66 -10.85 7.42
N PHE A 37 4.60 -11.13 6.54
CA PHE A 37 4.36 -11.15 5.11
C PHE A 37 4.63 -12.54 4.57
N LYS A 38 3.54 -13.30 4.38
CA LYS A 38 3.61 -14.75 4.18
C LYS A 38 3.14 -15.14 2.80
N VAL A 39 4.00 -15.84 2.07
CA VAL A 39 3.68 -16.36 0.74
C VAL A 39 2.59 -17.44 0.82
N THR A 40 1.62 -17.38 -0.09
CA THR A 40 0.63 -18.44 -0.29
C THR A 40 1.01 -19.26 -1.53
N PHE A 41 0.91 -18.62 -2.69
CA PHE A 41 1.40 -19.08 -3.97
C PHE A 41 1.81 -17.83 -4.75
N TYR A 42 3.11 -17.68 -5.04
CA TYR A 42 3.60 -16.47 -5.71
C TYR A 42 2.80 -16.19 -7.00
N PRO A 43 2.35 -14.95 -7.24
CA PRO A 43 2.67 -13.70 -6.53
C PRO A 43 1.77 -13.33 -5.33
N ASP A 44 0.96 -14.25 -4.80
CA ASP A 44 -0.01 -13.98 -3.73
C ASP A 44 0.54 -14.20 -2.31
N TYR A 45 0.24 -13.25 -1.43
CA TYR A 45 0.69 -13.21 -0.04
C TYR A 45 -0.45 -12.85 0.91
N PHE A 46 -0.30 -13.27 2.16
CA PHE A 46 -1.00 -12.70 3.30
C PHE A 46 -0.10 -11.67 3.96
N LEU A 47 -0.61 -10.45 4.11
CA LEU A 47 0.01 -9.40 4.92
C LEU A 47 -0.78 -9.26 6.21
N PHE A 48 -0.10 -9.42 7.33
CA PHE A 48 -0.65 -9.30 8.67
C PHE A 48 -0.02 -8.09 9.36
N LEU A 49 -0.83 -7.22 9.96
CA LEU A 49 -0.42 -6.00 10.64
C LEU A 49 -0.85 -6.05 12.11
N LYS A 50 0.05 -5.72 13.04
CA LYS A 50 -0.21 -5.59 14.49
C LYS A 50 0.15 -4.20 14.99
N GLY A 51 -0.36 -3.85 16.17
CA GLY A 51 -0.13 -2.55 16.81
C GLY A 51 -0.86 -1.38 16.15
N LEU A 52 -1.92 -1.68 15.38
CA LEU A 52 -2.77 -0.66 14.77
C LEU A 52 -3.71 -0.07 15.82
N ASP A 53 -3.97 1.23 15.72
CA ASP A 53 -5.17 1.81 16.32
C ASP A 53 -6.38 1.34 15.53
N ALA A 54 -7.16 0.45 16.13
CA ALA A 54 -8.32 -0.13 15.48
C ALA A 54 -9.49 0.85 15.34
N SER A 55 -9.45 1.99 16.05
CA SER A 55 -10.52 2.97 16.00
C SER A 55 -10.67 3.53 14.58
N GLY A 56 -11.83 3.27 13.97
CA GLY A 56 -12.14 3.73 12.62
C GLY A 56 -11.67 2.82 11.47
N ILE A 57 -10.93 1.74 11.73
CA ILE A 57 -10.57 0.76 10.70
C ILE A 57 -11.78 -0.14 10.42
N LYS A 58 -12.36 0.03 9.23
CA LYS A 58 -13.43 -0.85 8.74
C LYS A 58 -12.83 -2.13 8.16
N THR A 59 -13.60 -3.21 8.17
CA THR A 59 -13.32 -4.44 7.41
C THR A 59 -14.17 -4.48 6.14
N ALA A 60 -13.84 -5.40 5.23
CA ALA A 60 -14.62 -5.69 4.01
C ALA A 60 -14.84 -4.51 3.03
N TRP A 61 -14.00 -3.47 3.06
CA TRP A 61 -14.16 -2.27 2.21
C TRP A 61 -13.37 -2.29 0.90
N VAL A 62 -12.48 -3.26 0.69
CA VAL A 62 -11.67 -3.35 -0.53
C VAL A 62 -12.56 -3.75 -1.71
N ASP A 63 -13.16 -2.78 -2.38
CA ASP A 63 -14.16 -2.96 -3.43
C ASP A 63 -13.57 -3.06 -4.86
N LYS A 64 -12.33 -2.59 -5.05
CA LYS A 64 -11.53 -2.72 -6.27
C LYS A 64 -10.10 -3.16 -5.96
N GLU A 65 -9.30 -3.40 -7.00
CA GLU A 65 -7.87 -3.64 -6.86
C GLU A 65 -7.18 -2.29 -6.58
N TYR A 66 -6.69 -2.12 -5.36
CA TYR A 66 -5.94 -0.94 -4.95
C TYR A 66 -4.45 -1.22 -5.01
N TYR A 67 -3.66 -0.29 -5.52
CA TYR A 67 -2.21 -0.33 -5.36
C TYR A 67 -1.84 0.05 -3.92
N ALA A 68 -0.82 -0.60 -3.39
CA ALA A 68 -0.26 -0.25 -2.10
C ALA A 68 1.25 -0.47 -2.05
N VAL A 69 1.88 0.22 -1.10
CA VAL A 69 3.30 0.13 -0.83
C VAL A 69 3.50 -0.22 0.64
N LEU A 70 4.31 -1.24 0.88
CA LEU A 70 4.80 -1.63 2.20
C LEU A 70 6.21 -1.06 2.37
N ASP A 71 6.42 -0.13 3.29
CA ASP A 71 7.70 0.51 3.59
C ASP A 71 8.25 -0.02 4.92
N LEU A 72 9.34 -0.79 4.87
CA LEU A 72 9.93 -1.42 6.06
C LEU A 72 10.90 -0.47 6.76
N HIS A 73 10.68 -0.22 8.05
CA HIS A 73 11.51 0.69 8.85
C HIS A 73 12.51 -0.04 9.74
N GLU A 74 12.15 -1.24 10.21
CA GLU A 74 12.99 -2.02 11.12
C GLU A 74 13.13 -3.49 10.67
N GLY A 75 14.18 -4.14 11.19
CA GLY A 75 14.51 -5.53 10.89
C GLY A 75 15.58 -5.69 9.80
N PRO A 76 15.84 -6.92 9.37
CA PRO A 76 16.90 -7.22 8.38
C PRO A 76 16.68 -6.56 7.01
N GLU A 77 15.43 -6.22 6.69
CA GLU A 77 14.96 -5.69 5.41
C GLU A 77 14.63 -4.18 5.50
N ALA A 78 15.07 -3.51 6.58
CA ALA A 78 14.84 -2.09 6.80
C ALA A 78 15.35 -1.23 5.62
N GLY A 79 14.55 -0.24 5.24
CA GLY A 79 14.81 0.67 4.11
C GLY A 79 14.36 0.12 2.75
N GLN A 80 13.82 -1.10 2.70
CA GLN A 80 13.22 -1.67 1.50
C GLN A 80 11.71 -1.41 1.44
N SER A 81 11.19 -1.40 0.22
CA SER A 81 9.78 -1.22 -0.06
C SER A 81 9.26 -2.30 -0.99
N VAL A 82 8.00 -2.68 -0.82
CA VAL A 82 7.32 -3.68 -1.67
C VAL A 82 6.09 -3.08 -2.29
N ILE A 83 5.92 -3.26 -3.61
CA ILE A 83 4.69 -2.92 -4.31
C ILE A 83 3.75 -4.11 -4.28
N VAL A 84 2.52 -3.88 -3.84
CA VAL A 84 1.47 -4.88 -3.87
C VAL A 84 0.17 -4.30 -4.42
N THR A 85 -0.77 -5.20 -4.71
CA THR A 85 -2.17 -4.86 -4.95
C THR A 85 -3.06 -5.62 -4.00
N LEU A 86 -4.14 -4.99 -3.54
CA LEU A 86 -5.09 -5.58 -2.61
C LEU A 86 -6.08 -6.45 -3.36
N LYS A 87 -6.31 -7.69 -2.88
CA LYS A 87 -7.38 -8.52 -3.44
C LYS A 87 -8.74 -8.00 -3.00
N ARG A 88 -9.66 -7.92 -3.95
CA ARG A 88 -11.05 -7.49 -3.72
C ARG A 88 -11.74 -8.34 -2.65
N SER A 89 -12.50 -7.66 -1.79
CA SER A 89 -13.40 -8.22 -0.79
C SER A 89 -14.53 -9.02 -1.45
N SER A 90 -14.92 -10.12 -0.81
CA SER A 90 -16.07 -10.95 -1.23
C SER A 90 -16.72 -11.58 0.00
N ASP A 91 -17.96 -12.06 -0.12
CA ASP A 91 -18.69 -12.69 0.99
C ASP A 91 -17.93 -13.87 1.62
N ARG A 92 -17.12 -14.58 0.82
CA ARG A 92 -16.31 -15.73 1.26
C ARG A 92 -14.93 -15.33 1.78
N SER A 93 -14.51 -14.10 1.53
CA SER A 93 -13.18 -13.59 1.85
C SER A 93 -13.25 -12.07 1.99
N PRO A 94 -13.77 -11.55 3.11
CA PRO A 94 -13.80 -10.11 3.37
C PRO A 94 -12.36 -9.56 3.43
N GLN A 95 -12.16 -8.33 2.95
CA GLN A 95 -10.86 -7.66 2.95
C GLN A 95 -10.97 -6.18 3.33
N PRO A 96 -10.15 -5.68 4.27
CA PRO A 96 -9.35 -6.47 5.22
C PRO A 96 -10.24 -7.23 6.20
N GLU A 97 -9.64 -8.18 6.93
CA GLU A 97 -10.29 -8.98 7.97
C GLU A 97 -9.49 -8.91 9.27
N TRP A 98 -10.17 -8.74 10.41
CA TRP A 98 -9.54 -8.88 11.73
C TRP A 98 -9.28 -10.36 12.04
N CYS A 99 -8.10 -10.66 12.54
CA CYS A 99 -7.60 -12.00 12.83
C CYS A 99 -7.04 -12.07 14.26
N LYS A 100 -7.25 -13.23 14.91
CA LYS A 100 -6.62 -13.59 16.17
C LYS A 100 -5.34 -14.38 15.88
N THR A 101 -4.24 -14.02 16.54
CA THR A 101 -2.98 -14.75 16.42
C THR A 101 -2.99 -15.98 17.34
N GLU A 102 -2.47 -17.12 16.88
CA GLU A 102 -2.32 -18.34 17.70
C GLU A 102 -1.46 -18.10 18.97
N GLY A 103 -0.68 -17.02 19.02
CA GLY A 103 0.16 -16.61 20.16
C GLY A 103 -0.27 -15.39 20.97
N GLY A 104 -1.46 -14.84 20.75
CA GLY A 104 -1.88 -13.59 21.42
C GLY A 104 -1.02 -12.40 21.00
N GLU A 105 -0.30 -11.76 21.92
CA GLU A 105 0.48 -10.52 21.66
C GLU A 105 1.64 -10.72 20.68
N ASN A 106 2.17 -11.93 20.52
CA ASN A 106 3.26 -12.22 19.57
C ASN A 106 2.78 -13.10 18.42
N PHE A 107 3.45 -13.03 17.26
CA PHE A 107 3.29 -14.03 16.21
C PHE A 107 3.84 -15.39 16.65
N SER A 108 3.06 -16.16 17.39
CA SER A 108 3.37 -17.58 17.66
C SER A 108 2.59 -18.47 16.69
N GLY A 109 3.23 -19.53 16.20
CA GLY A 109 2.62 -20.50 15.29
C GLY A 109 2.98 -20.32 13.80
N LEU A 110 2.89 -21.41 13.06
CA LEU A 110 3.08 -21.46 11.60
C LEU A 110 1.76 -21.22 10.83
N GLY A 111 0.66 -20.93 11.53
CA GLY A 111 -0.65 -20.77 10.91
C GLY A 111 -0.70 -19.65 9.86
N ILE A 112 -1.31 -19.95 8.71
CA ILE A 112 -1.81 -18.97 7.72
C ILE A 112 -3.27 -18.58 8.02
N THR A 113 -3.89 -19.25 8.99
CA THR A 113 -5.32 -19.19 9.26
C THR A 113 -5.63 -17.97 10.09
N CYS A 114 -6.52 -17.12 9.57
CA CYS A 114 -7.16 -16.07 10.34
C CYS A 114 -8.13 -16.74 11.33
N LEU A 115 -7.76 -16.80 12.60
CA LEU A 115 -8.66 -17.29 13.64
C LEU A 115 -9.66 -16.18 13.98
N LYS A 116 -10.92 -16.55 14.16
CA LYS A 116 -11.95 -15.62 14.64
C LYS A 116 -11.81 -15.45 16.15
N GLY A 117 -11.84 -14.21 16.63
CA GLY A 117 -11.91 -13.87 18.05
C GLY A 117 -13.35 -13.69 18.53
N ASP A 118 -13.46 -13.20 19.77
CA ASP A 118 -14.73 -12.72 20.35
C ASP A 118 -15.26 -11.50 19.60
N GLU A 119 -16.50 -11.06 19.86
CA GLU A 119 -17.02 -9.82 19.26
C GLU A 119 -16.05 -8.65 19.53
N ASP A 120 -15.76 -7.86 18.49
CA ASP A 120 -14.86 -6.68 18.51
C ASP A 120 -13.35 -6.94 18.72
N PHE A 121 -12.84 -8.14 18.44
CA PHE A 121 -11.39 -8.38 18.44
C PHE A 121 -10.63 -7.59 17.36
N THR A 122 -9.51 -6.97 17.74
CA THR A 122 -8.71 -6.11 16.84
C THR A 122 -7.20 -6.37 16.97
N GLU A 123 -6.81 -7.62 17.26
CA GLU A 123 -5.40 -7.98 17.53
C GLU A 123 -4.51 -7.83 16.29
N GLN A 124 -5.03 -8.21 15.11
CA GLN A 124 -4.27 -8.21 13.87
C GLN A 124 -5.17 -7.99 12.66
N LEU A 125 -4.79 -7.05 11.80
CA LEU A 125 -5.47 -6.83 10.53
C LEU A 125 -4.78 -7.63 9.43
N ARG A 126 -5.55 -8.37 8.65
CA ARG A 126 -5.04 -9.17 7.53
C ARG A 126 -5.54 -8.65 6.20
N PHE A 127 -4.63 -8.52 5.25
CA PHE A 127 -4.90 -8.36 3.83
C PHE A 127 -4.46 -9.61 3.04
N LYS A 128 -5.20 -9.97 2.00
CA LYS A 128 -4.63 -10.74 0.88
C LYS A 128 -4.14 -9.74 -0.15
N VAL A 129 -2.88 -9.91 -0.55
CA VAL A 129 -2.25 -9.02 -1.51
C VAL A 129 -1.52 -9.81 -2.58
N THR A 130 -1.30 -9.19 -3.72
CA THR A 130 -0.52 -9.72 -4.83
C THR A 130 0.68 -8.83 -5.05
N ALA A 131 1.88 -9.38 -4.90
CA ALA A 131 3.15 -8.68 -5.12
C ALA A 131 3.31 -8.26 -6.59
N LYS A 132 3.95 -7.11 -6.81
CA LYS A 132 4.28 -6.58 -8.13
C LYS A 132 5.79 -6.37 -8.25
N TYR A 133 6.26 -6.27 -9.49
CA TYR A 133 7.64 -5.92 -9.80
C TYR A 133 7.88 -4.41 -9.68
N ALA A 134 9.14 -4.00 -9.58
CA ALA A 134 9.55 -2.61 -9.39
C ALA A 134 9.10 -1.68 -10.53
N ASP A 135 8.97 -2.20 -11.76
CA ASP A 135 8.44 -1.47 -12.92
C ASP A 135 7.01 -0.95 -12.71
N SER A 136 6.26 -1.60 -11.82
CA SER A 136 4.89 -1.23 -11.47
C SER A 136 4.82 0.06 -10.66
N ALA A 137 5.97 0.60 -10.21
CA ALA A 137 6.05 1.91 -9.58
C ALA A 137 5.48 3.02 -10.47
N ALA A 138 5.51 2.87 -11.79
CA ALA A 138 4.89 3.82 -12.72
C ALA A 138 3.37 4.00 -12.52
N ASN A 139 2.70 3.04 -11.86
CA ASN A 139 1.26 3.10 -11.54
C ASN A 139 0.98 3.77 -10.18
N LEU A 140 2.02 4.07 -9.40
CA LEU A 140 1.88 4.71 -8.10
C LEU A 140 1.88 6.24 -8.23
N PRO A 141 1.30 6.98 -7.27
CA PRO A 141 1.47 8.42 -7.16
C PRO A 141 2.95 8.79 -7.03
N ALA A 142 3.36 9.97 -7.55
CA ALA A 142 4.76 10.38 -7.63
C ALA A 142 5.51 10.31 -6.28
N GLU A 143 4.83 10.66 -5.18
CA GLU A 143 5.36 10.56 -3.81
C GLU A 143 5.67 9.12 -3.36
N LEU A 144 5.06 8.12 -4.00
CA LEU A 144 5.26 6.71 -3.73
C LEU A 144 6.29 6.03 -4.66
N GLN A 145 6.78 6.69 -5.72
CA GLN A 145 7.58 6.02 -6.77
C GLN A 145 9.07 5.86 -6.45
N ASN A 146 9.65 6.76 -5.65
CA ASN A 146 11.10 6.79 -5.43
C ASN A 146 11.48 6.03 -4.15
N ARG A 147 11.65 4.71 -4.28
CA ARG A 147 11.98 3.79 -3.18
C ARG A 147 13.01 2.74 -3.61
N THR A 148 13.61 2.09 -2.62
CA THR A 148 14.41 0.88 -2.83
C THR A 148 13.48 -0.31 -2.92
N TRP A 149 13.16 -0.75 -4.15
CA TRP A 149 12.20 -1.82 -4.37
C TRP A 149 12.79 -3.19 -4.11
N ALA A 150 12.13 -3.96 -3.24
CA ALA A 150 12.31 -5.39 -3.14
C ALA A 150 11.26 -6.10 -4.00
N GLU A 151 11.72 -7.02 -4.83
CA GLU A 151 10.89 -7.82 -5.74
C GLU A 151 11.32 -9.30 -5.71
N TYR A 152 10.54 -10.18 -6.32
CA TYR A 152 10.90 -11.60 -6.38
C TYR A 152 12.24 -11.80 -7.10
N PRO A 153 13.19 -12.60 -6.57
CA PRO A 153 13.06 -13.54 -5.45
C PRO A 153 13.52 -13.04 -4.06
N GLU A 154 13.74 -11.74 -3.91
CA GLU A 154 14.31 -11.09 -2.72
C GLU A 154 13.25 -10.36 -1.89
N MET A 155 11.99 -10.80 -2.01
CA MET A 155 10.88 -10.26 -1.27
C MET A 155 11.04 -10.50 0.23
N PRO A 156 10.63 -9.52 1.05
CA PRO A 156 10.39 -9.70 2.47
C PRO A 156 9.60 -10.95 2.80
N GLY A 157 9.86 -11.54 3.96
CA GLY A 157 9.07 -12.67 4.42
C GLY A 157 9.36 -13.99 3.73
N ARG A 158 10.40 -14.07 2.88
CA ARG A 158 10.65 -15.23 2.02
C ARG A 158 12.12 -15.68 2.06
N ARG A 159 12.59 -16.16 3.22
CA ARG A 159 13.80 -17.01 3.39
C ARG A 159 13.99 -17.45 4.86
N GLU A 160 14.19 -16.49 5.77
CA GLU A 160 14.54 -16.76 7.19
C GLU A 160 13.66 -16.00 8.21
N PHE A 161 13.07 -14.87 7.79
CA PHE A 161 12.27 -13.99 8.66
C PHE A 161 10.92 -13.74 8.01
N GLU A 162 9.86 -14.44 8.45
CA GLU A 162 8.48 -14.14 8.01
C GLU A 162 7.90 -12.93 8.74
N VAL A 163 8.49 -12.58 9.88
CA VAL A 163 8.12 -11.47 10.74
C VAL A 163 8.80 -10.20 10.24
N LEU A 164 7.98 -9.18 10.01
CA LEU A 164 8.42 -7.83 9.69
C LEU A 164 8.54 -7.03 10.99
N GLY A 165 9.54 -6.16 11.07
CA GLY A 165 9.61 -5.13 12.11
C GLY A 165 8.54 -4.06 11.92
N SER A 166 8.78 -2.86 12.46
CA SER A 166 7.92 -1.70 12.21
C SER A 166 7.88 -1.34 10.71
N PHE A 167 6.69 -1.01 10.20
CA PHE A 167 6.49 -0.59 8.82
C PHE A 167 5.26 0.28 8.63
N ASP A 168 5.25 1.03 7.52
CA ASP A 168 4.07 1.74 7.03
C ASP A 168 3.48 1.00 5.81
N PHE A 169 2.15 0.88 5.77
CA PHE A 169 1.42 0.32 4.64
C PHE A 169 0.54 1.41 4.02
N HIS A 170 0.97 1.91 2.86
CA HIS A 170 0.35 3.00 2.11
C HIS A 170 -0.58 2.43 1.04
N ILE A 171 -1.88 2.70 1.12
CA ILE A 171 -2.90 2.22 0.18
C ILE A 171 -3.41 3.40 -0.63
N VAL A 172 -3.31 3.33 -1.95
CA VAL A 172 -3.74 4.37 -2.89
C VAL A 172 -5.22 4.17 -3.21
N LEU A 173 -6.12 5.04 -2.74
CA LEU A 173 -7.59 4.86 -2.82
C LEU A 173 -8.24 5.41 -4.10
N ASN A 174 -7.49 6.13 -4.93
CA ASN A 174 -7.97 6.77 -6.16
C ASN A 174 -8.64 5.83 -7.17
#